data_AF-A0A077PVU9-F1
#
_entry.id   AF-A0A077PVU9-F1
#
_cell.length_a   1.000
_cell.length_b   1.000
_cell.length_c   1.000
_cell.angle_alpha   90.00
_cell.angle_beta   90.00
_cell.angle_gamma   90.00
#
_symmetry.space_group_name_H-M   'P 1'
#
loop_
_entity.id
_entity.type
_entity.pdbx_description
1 polymer ?
#
loop_
_entity_poly.entity_id
_entity_poly.type
_entity_poly.pdbx_seq_one_letter_code
_entity_poly.pdbx_strand_id
1 'polypeptide(L)'
;MIGKGATGEMPSVCSHMRLKEKIISLTEENRNNVMGLVNLYKEQGFRGLILVTGELSLDEVKHPFSVVDEKEMVRQGLLTFLDLPKVSAAMAIAALRENDVSAKMLNGDSPVITAEIYRDVGLDPRNIFISFDIEFASDEDLSKEVELRTAFCKLTPRKSHAF
;
A
#
# COMPACT_ATOMS: atom_id res chain seq x y z
N MET A 1 -3.94 17.36 -16.58
CA MET A 1 -4.29 16.57 -15.37
C MET A 1 -3.05 16.23 -14.58
N ILE A 2 -3.11 16.28 -13.25
CA ILE A 2 -2.08 15.73 -12.35
C ILE A 2 -2.75 14.64 -11.52
N GLY A 3 -2.13 13.46 -11.46
CA GLY A 3 -2.66 12.31 -10.72
C GLY A 3 -1.58 11.66 -9.85
N LYS A 4 -2.04 10.87 -8.87
CA LYS A 4 -1.20 10.00 -8.05
C LYS A 4 -1.91 8.68 -7.82
N GLY A 5 -1.16 7.59 -7.67
CA GLY A 5 -1.78 6.30 -7.37
C GLY A 5 -0.83 5.24 -6.88
N ALA A 6 -1.40 4.10 -6.51
CA ALA A 6 -0.67 2.98 -5.98
C ALA A 6 0.34 2.44 -7.00
N THR A 7 1.52 2.05 -6.53
CA THR A 7 2.60 1.55 -7.39
C THR A 7 2.25 0.28 -8.19
N GLY A 8 1.22 -0.47 -7.76
CA GLY A 8 0.79 -1.68 -8.44
C GLY A 8 -0.21 -1.43 -9.58
N GLU A 9 -0.97 -0.34 -9.50
CA GLU A 9 -2.05 -0.04 -10.46
C GLU A 9 -1.61 1.02 -11.45
N MET A 10 -0.97 2.09 -10.97
CA MET A 10 -0.61 3.25 -11.79
C MET A 10 0.31 2.94 -13.00
N PRO A 11 1.17 1.90 -13.00
CA PRO A 11 1.91 1.54 -14.21
C PRO A 11 1.02 1.15 -15.39
N SER A 12 -0.17 0.57 -15.16
CA SER A 12 -1.04 0.09 -16.25
C SER A 12 -1.60 1.22 -17.11
N VAL A 13 -1.76 2.42 -16.53
CA VAL A 13 -2.29 3.61 -17.22
C VAL A 13 -1.21 4.52 -17.78
N CYS A 14 0.07 4.21 -17.54
CA CYS A 14 1.20 5.00 -18.06
C CYS A 14 1.66 4.48 -19.42
N SER A 15 1.78 5.36 -20.42
CA SER A 15 2.41 5.05 -21.72
C SER A 15 3.81 5.67 -21.85
N HIS A 16 4.10 6.72 -21.07
CA HIS A 16 5.35 7.47 -21.15
C HIS A 16 5.94 7.72 -19.76
N MET A 17 7.20 8.14 -19.73
CA MET A 17 7.85 8.65 -18.52
C MET A 17 8.69 9.89 -18.81
N ARG A 18 8.78 10.77 -17.82
CA ARG A 18 9.72 11.88 -17.84
C ARG A 18 11.09 11.41 -17.35
N LEU A 19 12.11 11.65 -18.16
CA LEU A 19 13.51 11.45 -17.82
C LEU A 19 14.23 12.79 -18.01
N LYS A 20 14.61 13.43 -16.90
CA LYS A 20 15.07 14.83 -16.90
C LYS A 20 14.03 15.72 -17.59
N GLU A 21 14.41 16.40 -18.66
CA GLU A 21 13.52 17.30 -19.42
C GLU A 21 12.79 16.60 -20.59
N LYS A 22 13.09 15.32 -20.86
CA LYS A 22 12.51 14.59 -22.00
C LYS A 22 11.37 13.68 -21.56
N ILE A 23 10.37 13.56 -22.42
CA ILE A 23 9.33 12.52 -22.32
C ILE A 23 9.73 11.40 -23.29
N ILE A 24 9.79 10.17 -22.78
CA ILE A 24 10.13 8.97 -23.55
C ILE A 24 9.07 7.90 -23.35
N SER A 25 8.93 6.98 -24.31
CA SER A 25 8.03 5.84 -24.18
C SER A 25 8.44 4.93 -23.02
N LEU A 26 7.46 4.45 -22.27
CA LEU A 26 7.67 3.59 -21.12
C LEU A 26 7.84 2.13 -21.55
N THR A 27 9.09 1.75 -21.83
CA THR A 27 9.49 0.38 -22.18
C THR A 27 9.34 -0.59 -21.01
N GLU A 28 9.26 -1.89 -21.29
CA GLU A 28 9.23 -2.93 -20.25
C GLU A 28 10.45 -2.88 -19.33
N GLU A 29 11.64 -2.65 -19.89
CA GLU A 29 12.88 -2.47 -19.10
C GLU A 29 12.72 -1.33 -18.08
N ASN A 30 12.22 -0.18 -18.53
CA ASN A 30 11.98 0.97 -17.66
C ASN A 30 10.91 0.67 -16.59
N ARG A 31 9.87 -0.11 -16.92
CA ARG A 31 8.87 -0.56 -15.94
C ARG A 31 9.52 -1.45 -14.88
N ASN A 32 10.31 -2.43 -15.30
CA ASN A 32 10.98 -3.36 -14.40
C ASN A 32 11.96 -2.65 -13.45
N ASN A 33 12.74 -1.69 -13.97
CA ASN A 33 13.66 -0.88 -13.15
C ASN A 33 12.91 -0.11 -12.05
N VAL A 34 11.75 0.48 -12.37
CA VAL A 34 10.93 1.22 -11.41
C VAL A 34 10.32 0.29 -10.38
N MET A 35 9.82 -0.88 -10.80
CA MET A 35 9.27 -1.87 -9.89
C MET A 35 10.33 -2.45 -8.96
N GLY A 36 11.57 -2.63 -9.44
CA GLY A 36 12.71 -2.99 -8.60
C GLY A 36 12.96 -1.96 -7.51
N LEU A 37 12.97 -0.66 -7.86
CA LEU A 37 13.13 0.42 -6.89
C LEU A 37 11.97 0.49 -5.89
N VAL A 38 10.73 0.31 -6.35
CA VAL A 38 9.55 0.23 -5.49
C VAL A 38 9.66 -0.92 -4.50
N ASN A 39 10.09 -2.10 -4.94
CA ASN A 39 10.24 -3.26 -4.07
C ASN A 39 11.35 -3.05 -3.04
N LEU A 40 12.49 -2.49 -3.45
CA LEU A 40 13.57 -2.12 -2.53
C LEU A 40 13.09 -1.18 -1.42
N TYR A 41 12.30 -0.15 -1.76
CA TYR A 41 11.76 0.77 -0.76
C TYR A 41 10.69 0.11 0.12
N LYS A 42 9.86 -0.77 -0.44
CA LYS A 42 8.87 -1.53 0.35
C LYS A 42 9.52 -2.44 1.38
N GLU A 43 10.62 -3.09 1.03
CA GLU A 43 11.39 -3.93 1.96
C GLU A 43 12.00 -3.12 3.11
N GLN A 44 12.19 -1.81 2.91
CA GLN A 44 12.62 -0.87 3.95
C GLN A 44 11.43 -0.20 4.68
N GLY A 45 10.20 -0.71 4.51
CA GLY A 45 9.01 -0.19 5.17
C GLY A 45 8.38 1.04 4.51
N PHE A 46 8.90 1.52 3.38
CA PHE A 46 8.33 2.69 2.72
C PHE A 46 7.09 2.34 1.90
N ARG A 47 6.08 3.20 2.00
CA ARG A 47 4.92 3.24 1.12
C ARG A 47 5.21 4.08 -0.12
N GLY A 48 4.97 3.53 -1.31
CA GLY A 48 5.18 4.20 -2.58
C GLY A 48 3.90 4.71 -3.23
N LEU A 49 3.97 5.88 -3.88
CA LEU A 49 2.96 6.39 -4.82
C LEU A 49 3.63 6.86 -6.11
N ILE A 50 3.02 6.56 -7.26
CA ILE A 50 3.50 7.05 -8.55
C ILE A 50 2.78 8.35 -8.88
N LEU A 51 3.54 9.39 -9.21
CA LEU A 51 3.02 10.64 -9.74
C LEU A 51 2.95 10.59 -11.26
N VAL A 52 1.84 11.08 -11.81
CA VAL A 52 1.59 11.11 -13.24
C VAL A 52 1.02 12.46 -13.67
N THR A 53 1.23 12.78 -14.94
CA THR A 53 0.55 13.89 -15.61
C THR A 53 -0.06 13.39 -16.91
N GLY A 54 -1.27 13.83 -17.21
CA GLY A 54 -1.93 13.62 -18.49
C GLY A 54 -2.22 14.96 -19.14
N GLU A 55 -2.14 15.01 -20.47
CA GLU A 55 -2.66 16.13 -21.24
C GLU A 55 -4.15 15.93 -21.46
N LEU A 56 -4.90 17.03 -21.43
CA LEU A 56 -6.34 17.03 -21.68
C LEU A 56 -6.62 18.08 -22.74
N SER A 57 -7.48 17.75 -23.70
CA SER A 57 -8.02 18.69 -24.65
C SER A 57 -8.98 19.69 -23.99
N LEU A 58 -9.23 20.82 -24.66
CA LEU A 58 -10.14 21.86 -24.16
C LEU A 58 -11.58 21.36 -23.97
N ASP A 59 -11.99 20.33 -24.70
CA ASP A 59 -13.33 19.74 -24.56
C ASP A 59 -13.39 18.76 -23.38
N GLU A 60 -12.34 17.98 -23.13
CA GLU A 60 -12.26 17.09 -21.94
C GLU A 60 -12.30 17.88 -20.63
N VAL A 61 -11.72 19.07 -20.59
CA VAL A 61 -11.75 19.93 -19.39
C VAL A 61 -13.16 20.45 -19.05
N LYS A 62 -14.10 20.44 -20.01
CA LYS A 62 -15.48 20.90 -19.80
C LYS A 62 -16.38 19.86 -19.12
N HIS A 63 -15.92 18.61 -19.02
CA HIS A 63 -16.67 17.51 -18.42
C HIS A 63 -16.08 17.10 -17.06
N PRO A 64 -16.89 16.54 -16.15
CA PRO A 64 -16.37 15.96 -14.91
C PRO A 64 -15.38 14.84 -15.21
N PHE A 65 -14.24 14.86 -14.51
CA PHE A 65 -13.22 13.81 -14.65
C PHE A 65 -13.74 12.44 -14.25
N SER A 66 -13.29 11.45 -14.99
CA SER A 66 -13.64 10.05 -14.83
C SER A 66 -12.43 9.15 -15.03
N VAL A 67 -12.57 7.87 -14.68
CA VAL A 67 -11.49 6.88 -14.82
C VAL A 67 -11.05 6.71 -16.27
N VAL A 68 -11.92 6.96 -17.25
CA VAL A 68 -11.54 6.84 -18.67
C VAL A 68 -10.58 7.93 -19.15
N ASP A 69 -10.47 9.02 -18.38
CA ASP A 69 -9.52 10.10 -18.62
C ASP A 69 -8.12 9.76 -18.08
N GLU A 70 -8.00 8.73 -17.23
CA GLU A 70 -6.74 8.21 -16.71
C GLU A 70 -6.12 7.18 -17.66
N LYS A 71 -5.73 7.64 -18.86
CA LYS A 71 -5.07 6.80 -19.88
C LYS A 71 -3.86 7.53 -20.48
N GLU A 72 -2.95 6.75 -21.04
CA GLU A 72 -1.75 7.26 -21.73
C GLU A 72 -0.93 8.27 -20.93
N MET A 73 -0.88 8.07 -19.61
CA MET A 73 -0.30 9.01 -18.68
C MET A 73 1.24 9.05 -18.78
N VAL A 74 1.81 10.22 -18.47
CA VAL A 74 3.26 10.42 -18.35
C VAL A 74 3.66 10.28 -16.88
N ARG A 75 4.43 9.24 -16.57
CA ARG A 75 5.02 9.07 -15.23
C ARG A 75 6.04 10.17 -14.94
N GLN A 76 5.83 10.90 -13.85
CA GLN A 76 6.74 11.96 -13.40
C GLN A 76 7.77 11.46 -12.38
N GLY A 77 7.38 10.51 -11.52
CA GLY A 77 8.27 10.01 -10.49
C GLY A 77 7.60 9.09 -9.47
N LEU A 78 8.39 8.71 -8.46
CA LEU A 78 7.97 7.93 -7.31
C LEU A 78 8.07 8.82 -6.06
N LEU A 79 6.99 8.90 -5.30
CA LEU A 79 6.99 9.43 -3.94
C LEU A 79 7.06 8.25 -2.97
N THR A 80 7.92 8.33 -1.98
CA THR A 80 8.02 7.36 -0.89
C THR A 80 7.74 8.03 0.45
N PHE A 81 7.00 7.34 1.30
CA PHE A 81 6.61 7.78 2.63
C PHE A 81 7.00 6.69 3.62
N LEU A 82 7.47 7.07 4.79
CA LEU A 82 7.75 6.14 5.87
C LEU A 82 6.80 6.43 7.02
N ASP A 83 5.90 5.50 7.28
CA ASP A 83 4.94 5.61 8.38
C ASP A 83 5.54 4.95 9.63
N LEU A 84 6.38 5.70 10.34
CA LEU A 84 6.96 5.23 11.59
C LEU A 84 5.88 5.18 12.68
N PRO A 85 5.79 4.06 13.45
CA PRO A 85 4.89 4.02 14.59
C PRO A 85 5.31 5.04 15.64
N LYS A 86 4.34 5.56 16.40
CA LYS A 86 4.64 6.42 17.54
C LYS A 86 5.52 5.64 18.53
N VAL A 87 6.53 6.29 19.10
CA VAL A 87 7.39 5.69 20.15
C VAL A 87 6.56 5.13 21.31
N SER A 88 5.47 5.81 21.68
CA SER A 88 4.54 5.37 22.73
C SER A 88 3.78 4.08 22.39
N ALA A 89 3.69 3.68 21.12
CA ALA A 89 2.97 2.48 20.70
C ALA A 89 3.65 1.22 21.25
N ALA A 90 4.98 1.13 21.13
CA ALA A 90 5.75 0.02 21.69
C ALA A 90 5.56 -0.09 23.21
N MET A 91 5.60 1.05 23.91
CA MET A 91 5.37 1.11 25.36
C MET A 91 3.96 0.65 25.74
N ALA A 92 2.94 1.11 25.01
CA ALA A 92 1.56 0.73 25.26
C ALA A 92 1.32 -0.76 25.01
N ILE A 93 1.88 -1.31 23.94
CA ILE A 93 1.79 -2.75 23.63
C ILE A 93 2.48 -3.58 24.73
N ALA A 94 3.64 -3.15 25.21
CA ALA A 94 4.33 -3.81 26.31
C ALA A 94 3.47 -3.80 27.59
N ALA A 95 2.91 -2.64 27.97
CA ALA A 95 2.06 -2.52 29.14
C ALA A 95 0.78 -3.38 29.05
N LEU A 96 0.18 -3.49 27.87
CA LEU A 96 -0.96 -4.40 27.65
C LEU A 96 -0.57 -5.86 27.87
N ARG A 97 0.59 -6.28 27.36
CA ARG A 97 1.11 -7.65 27.56
C ARG A 97 1.40 -7.98 29.01
N GLU A 98 1.89 -7.01 29.79
CA GLU A 98 2.11 -7.16 31.24
C GLU A 98 0.80 -7.39 32.02
N ASN A 99 -0.35 -7.02 31.44
CA ASN A 99 -1.68 -7.22 32.00
C ASN A 99 -2.45 -8.36 31.32
N ASP A 100 -1.74 -9.29 30.65
CA ASP A 100 -2.32 -10.41 29.89
C ASP A 100 -3.31 -9.99 28.79
N VAL A 101 -3.22 -8.74 28.31
CA VAL A 101 -4.02 -8.23 27.19
C VAL A 101 -3.23 -8.37 25.88
N SER A 102 -3.76 -9.15 24.95
CA SER A 102 -3.17 -9.29 23.61
C SER A 102 -3.59 -8.12 22.71
N ALA A 103 -2.63 -7.51 22.03
CA ALA A 103 -2.89 -6.49 21.01
C ALA A 103 -2.90 -7.12 19.61
N LYS A 104 -3.90 -6.76 18.79
CA LYS A 104 -3.97 -7.15 17.37
C LYS A 104 -3.93 -5.91 16.49
N MET A 105 -3.16 -5.95 15.40
CA MET A 105 -3.09 -4.85 14.45
C MET A 105 -3.99 -5.12 13.24
N LEU A 106 -4.76 -4.11 12.88
CA LEU A 106 -5.54 -4.06 11.64
C LEU A 106 -4.91 -2.98 10.75
N ASN A 107 -4.40 -3.36 9.58
CA ASN A 107 -3.76 -2.42 8.66
C ASN A 107 -4.22 -2.63 7.22
N GLY A 108 -4.28 -1.51 6.46
CA GLY A 108 -4.54 -1.50 5.02
C GLY A 108 -3.29 -1.73 4.16
N ASP A 109 -2.08 -1.69 4.73
CA ASP A 109 -0.84 -1.86 3.97
C ASP A 109 -0.58 -3.31 3.55
N SER A 110 0.45 -3.47 2.72
CA SER A 110 0.96 -4.77 2.33
C SER A 110 1.59 -5.52 3.52
N PRO A 111 1.59 -6.86 3.51
CA PRO A 111 2.20 -7.67 4.57
C PRO A 111 3.67 -7.33 4.84
N VAL A 112 4.42 -6.94 3.80
CA VAL A 112 5.84 -6.54 3.92
C VAL A 112 6.00 -5.30 4.80
N ILE A 113 5.21 -4.25 4.55
CA ILE A 113 5.24 -3.01 5.33
C ILE A 113 4.75 -3.28 6.76
N THR A 114 3.65 -4.02 6.93
CA THR A 114 3.15 -4.37 8.26
C THR A 114 4.18 -5.17 9.07
N ALA A 115 4.91 -6.09 8.44
CA ALA A 115 5.96 -6.84 9.13
C ALA A 115 7.07 -5.93 9.68
N GLU A 116 7.41 -4.86 8.97
CA GLU A 116 8.40 -3.89 9.44
C GLU A 116 7.87 -3.08 10.62
N ILE A 117 6.64 -2.55 10.53
CA ILE A 117 5.99 -1.84 11.63
C ILE A 117 5.88 -2.74 12.88
N TYR A 118 5.64 -4.05 12.71
CA TYR A 118 5.62 -5.02 13.80
C TYR A 118 6.94 -5.09 14.54
N ARG A 119 8.05 -5.20 13.79
CA ARG A 119 9.39 -5.23 14.37
C ARG A 119 9.67 -3.95 15.14
N ASP A 120 9.28 -2.80 14.60
CA ASP A 120 9.47 -1.48 15.23
C ASP A 120 8.74 -1.34 16.57
N VAL A 121 7.59 -2.00 16.73
CA VAL A 121 6.83 -1.98 18.00
C VAL A 121 7.06 -3.20 18.90
N GLY A 122 8.04 -4.05 18.58
CA GLY A 122 8.40 -5.23 19.38
C GLY A 122 7.40 -6.40 19.28
N LEU A 123 6.65 -6.48 18.19
CA LEU A 123 5.74 -7.59 17.87
C LEU A 123 6.39 -8.56 16.87
N ASP A 124 5.95 -9.82 16.93
CA ASP A 124 6.44 -10.89 16.06
C ASP A 124 5.67 -10.95 14.73
N PRO A 125 6.32 -10.75 13.58
CA PRO A 125 5.66 -10.75 12.27
C PRO A 125 5.28 -12.14 11.75
N ARG A 126 5.65 -13.25 12.42
CA ARG A 126 5.38 -14.62 11.95
C ARG A 126 3.89 -14.95 11.81
N ASN A 127 3.02 -14.22 12.50
CA ASN A 127 1.58 -14.49 12.57
C ASN A 127 0.72 -13.44 11.83
N ILE A 128 1.27 -12.80 10.78
CA ILE A 128 0.52 -11.88 9.93
C ILE A 128 -0.45 -12.65 9.02
N PHE A 129 -1.71 -12.28 9.07
CA PHE A 129 -2.79 -12.76 8.21
C PHE A 129 -3.08 -11.77 7.08
N ILE A 130 -3.33 -12.27 5.87
CA ILE A 130 -3.47 -11.45 4.66
C ILE A 130 -4.93 -11.42 4.22
N SER A 131 -5.47 -10.26 3.82
CA SER A 131 -6.91 -10.17 3.52
C SER A 131 -7.43 -11.03 2.38
N PHE A 132 -6.59 -11.50 1.47
CA PHE A 132 -7.05 -12.44 0.45
C PHE A 132 -7.60 -13.72 1.09
N ASP A 133 -6.98 -14.20 2.17
CA ASP A 133 -7.47 -15.34 2.95
C ASP A 133 -8.75 -14.98 3.74
N ILE A 134 -8.91 -13.70 4.11
CA ILE A 134 -10.10 -13.16 4.79
C ILE A 134 -11.29 -13.02 3.84
N GLU A 135 -11.07 -12.74 2.55
CA GLU A 135 -12.17 -12.51 1.59
C GLU A 135 -13.03 -13.75 1.36
N PHE A 136 -12.40 -14.93 1.39
CA PHE A 136 -13.05 -16.21 1.15
C PHE A 136 -13.30 -17.04 2.42
N ALA A 137 -12.82 -16.59 3.59
CA ALA A 137 -13.07 -17.25 4.86
C ALA A 137 -14.54 -17.11 5.30
N SER A 138 -15.10 -18.21 5.83
CA SER A 138 -16.35 -18.17 6.58
C SER A 138 -16.16 -17.41 7.90
N ASP A 139 -17.23 -16.95 8.53
CA ASP A 139 -17.15 -16.30 9.86
C ASP A 139 -16.53 -17.24 10.91
N GLU A 140 -16.78 -18.55 10.79
CA GLU A 140 -16.23 -19.57 11.70
C GLU A 140 -14.73 -19.78 11.50
N ASP A 141 -14.25 -19.75 10.26
CA ASP A 141 -12.81 -19.82 9.97
C ASP A 141 -12.11 -18.52 10.32
N LEU A 142 -12.78 -17.38 10.10
CA LEU A 142 -12.28 -16.09 10.49
C LEU A 142 -12.10 -16.02 12.00
N SER A 143 -13.09 -16.47 12.80
CA SER A 143 -12.99 -16.50 14.27
C SER A 143 -11.77 -17.28 14.76
N LYS A 144 -11.45 -18.43 14.14
CA LYS A 144 -10.26 -19.22 14.49
C LYS A 144 -8.98 -18.48 14.15
N GLU A 145 -8.92 -17.87 12.96
CA GLU A 145 -7.76 -17.07 12.56
C GLU A 145 -7.60 -15.82 13.43
N VAL A 146 -8.69 -15.19 13.88
CA VAL A 146 -8.63 -14.09 14.83
C VAL A 146 -7.96 -14.52 16.12
N GLU A 147 -8.25 -15.69 16.67
CA GLU A 147 -7.59 -16.18 17.88
C GLU A 147 -6.08 -16.42 17.68
N LEU A 148 -5.70 -17.02 16.55
CA LEU A 148 -4.33 -17.45 16.26
C LEU A 148 -3.40 -16.33 15.78
N ARG A 149 -3.96 -15.31 15.12
CA ARG A 149 -3.18 -14.29 14.40
C ARG A 149 -3.15 -12.99 15.17
N THR A 150 -2.06 -12.25 14.98
CA THR A 150 -1.86 -10.97 15.66
C THR A 150 -1.93 -9.78 14.71
N ALA A 151 -1.83 -9.97 13.39
CA ALA A 151 -1.91 -8.90 12.40
C ALA A 151 -2.85 -9.28 11.25
N PHE A 152 -3.56 -8.30 10.71
CA PHE A 152 -4.43 -8.46 9.55
C PHE A 152 -4.15 -7.33 8.56
N CYS A 153 -3.71 -7.69 7.36
CA CYS A 153 -3.26 -6.74 6.33
C CYS A 153 -4.24 -6.62 5.16
N LYS A 154 -4.18 -5.52 4.40
CA LYS A 154 -5.02 -5.23 3.23
C LYS A 154 -6.53 -5.29 3.49
N LEU A 155 -6.96 -4.89 4.69
CA LEU A 155 -8.38 -4.91 5.05
C LEU A 155 -9.17 -3.89 4.22
N THR A 156 -10.31 -4.31 3.67
CA THR A 156 -11.30 -3.37 3.14
C THR A 156 -12.13 -2.79 4.31
N PRO A 157 -12.61 -1.53 4.22
CA PRO A 157 -13.31 -0.87 5.34
C PRO A 157 -14.46 -1.68 5.92
N ARG A 158 -15.20 -2.38 5.06
CA ARG A 158 -16.35 -3.22 5.42
C ARG A 158 -15.97 -4.42 6.30
N LYS A 159 -14.73 -4.90 6.25
CA LYS A 159 -14.27 -6.06 7.03
C LYS A 159 -13.59 -5.69 8.35
N SER A 160 -13.25 -4.42 8.59
CA SER A 160 -12.67 -3.99 9.87
C SER A 160 -13.59 -4.22 11.08
N HIS A 161 -14.91 -4.30 10.88
CA HIS A 161 -15.90 -4.53 11.95
C HIS A 161 -16.04 -6.01 12.36
N ALA A 162 -15.39 -6.93 11.64
CA ALA A 162 -15.45 -8.36 11.92
C ALA A 162 -14.31 -8.87 12.81
N PHE A 163 -13.40 -7.97 13.24
CA PHE A 163 -12.21 -8.27 14.03
C PHE A 163 -12.24 -7.59 15.40
#